data_AF-Q4G3C7-F1
#
_entry.id   AF-Q4G3C7-F1
#
_cell.length_a   1.000
_cell.length_b   1.000
_cell.length_c   1.000
_cell.angle_alpha   90.00
_cell.angle_beta   90.00
_cell.angle_gamma   90.00
#
_symmetry.space_group_name_H-M   'P 1'
#
loop_
_entity.id
_entity.type
_entity.pdbx_description
1 polymer ?
#
loop_
_entity_poly.entity_id
_entity_poly.type
_entity_poly.pdbx_seq_one_letter_code
_entity_poly.pdbx_strand_id
1 'polypeptide(L)' 'MDVNFLLSALPEPYAAFRPIVDVMPAIPVFFLLLAFVWQASVGFR' A
#
# COMPACT_ATOMS: atom_id res chain seq x y z
N MET A 1 8.30 -19.78 18.05
CA MET A 1 8.21 -18.72 17.02
C MET A 1 8.35 -17.40 17.75
N ASP A 2 9.11 -16.46 17.20
CA ASP A 2 9.26 -15.14 17.82
C ASP A 2 7.94 -14.38 17.79
N VAL A 3 7.67 -13.60 18.85
CA VAL A 3 6.44 -12.78 18.95
C VAL A 3 6.32 -11.82 17.76
N ASN A 4 7.46 -11.27 17.29
CA ASN A 4 7.51 -10.43 16.10
C ASN A 4 6.97 -11.15 14.85
N PHE A 5 7.31 -12.44 14.67
CA PHE A 5 6.82 -13.20 13.52
C PHE A 5 5.31 -13.36 13.58
N LEU A 6 4.76 -13.69 14.75
CA LEU A 6 3.32 -13.85 14.96
C LEU A 6 2.53 -12.56 14.69
N LEU A 7 3.12 -11.39 14.95
CA LEU A 7 2.51 -10.09 14.68
C LEU A 7 2.65 -9.65 13.20
N SER A 8 3.66 -10.16 12.49
CA SER A 8 3.90 -9.84 11.08
C SER A 8 3.16 -10.75 10.09
N ALA A 9 2.82 -11.97 10.51
CA ALA A 9 2.14 -12.94 9.68
C ALA A 9 0.65 -12.61 9.56
N LEU A 10 0.12 -12.69 8.34
CA LEU A 10 -1.32 -12.58 8.12
C LEU A 10 -2.02 -13.80 8.76
N PRO A 11 -3.20 -13.63 9.38
CA PRO A 11 -4.00 -14.76 9.81
C PRO A 11 -4.42 -15.63 8.62
N GLU A 12 -4.64 -16.93 8.87
CA GLU A 12 -4.94 -17.92 7.83
C GLU A 12 -6.05 -17.50 6.83
N PRO A 13 -7.18 -16.90 7.26
CA PRO A 13 -8.23 -16.46 6.33
C PRO A 13 -7.78 -15.35 5.37
N TYR A 14 -6.74 -14.60 5.73
CA TYR A 14 -6.22 -13.48 4.94
C TYR A 14 -5.00 -13.85 4.10
N ALA A 15 -4.51 -15.08 4.19
CA ALA A 15 -3.35 -15.53 3.43
C ALA A 15 -3.54 -15.35 1.90
N ALA A 16 -4.77 -15.50 1.41
CA ALA A 16 -5.13 -15.26 0.01
C ALA A 16 -4.94 -13.80 -0.44
N PHE A 17 -4.96 -12.84 0.49
CA PHE A 17 -4.77 -11.41 0.20
C PHE A 17 -3.32 -10.95 0.41
N ARG A 18 -2.39 -11.85 0.75
CA ARG A 18 -0.97 -11.52 0.90
C ARG A 18 -0.40 -10.76 -0.31
N PRO A 19 -0.72 -11.12 -1.58
CA PRO A 19 -0.25 -10.34 -2.72
C PRO A 19 -0.71 -8.87 -2.72
N ILE A 20 -1.87 -8.55 -2.14
CA ILE A 20 -2.38 -7.18 -2.00
C ILE A 20 -1.66 -6.46 -0.85
N VAL A 21 -1.52 -7.16 0.28
CA VAL A 21 -0.85 -6.63 1.48
C VAL A 21 0.60 -6.25 1.20
N ASP A 22 1.30 -7.06 0.39
CA ASP A 22 2.68 -6.81 -0.03
C ASP A 22 2.83 -5.52 -0.85
N VAL A 23 1.74 -5.02 -1.48
CA VAL A 23 1.73 -3.78 -2.27
C VAL A 23 1.30 -2.55 -1.46
N MET A 24 0.62 -2.72 -0.32
CA MET A 24 0.14 -1.59 0.51
C MET A 24 1.23 -0.59 0.93
N PRO A 25 2.48 -0.99 1.24
CA PRO A 25 3.55 -0.03 1.56
C PRO A 25 3.84 0.98 0.44
N ALA A 26 3.44 0.70 -0.81
CA ALA A 26 3.58 1.62 -1.94
C ALA A 26 2.48 2.70 -2.01
N ILE A 27 1.43 2.63 -1.18
CA ILE A 27 0.32 3.61 -1.16
C ILE A 27 0.78 5.08 -1.09
N PRO A 28 1.80 5.46 -0.29
CA PRO A 28 2.28 6.85 -0.28
C PRO A 28 2.76 7.35 -1.65
N VAL A 29 3.35 6.46 -2.47
CA VAL A 29 3.77 6.79 -3.83
C VAL A 29 2.55 7.02 -4.73
N PHE A 30 1.49 6.24 -4.58
CA PHE A 30 0.23 6.47 -5.29
C PHE A 30 -0.31 7.89 -5.04
N PHE A 31 -0.28 8.38 -3.79
CA PHE A 31 -0.73 9.75 -3.49
C PHE A 31 0.17 10.84 -4.06
N LEU A 32 1.49 10.60 -4.10
CA LEU A 32 2.41 11.49 -4.79
C LEU A 32 2.07 11.57 -6.29
N LEU A 33 1.83 10.44 -6.95
CA LEU A 33 1.41 10.40 -8.36
C LEU A 33 0.05 11.06 -8.58
N LEU A 34 -0.89 10.84 -7.66
CA LEU A 34 -2.21 11.47 -7.69
C LEU A 34 -2.11 13.00 -7.63
N ALA A 35 -1.14 13.55 -6.89
CA ALA A 35 -0.91 15.00 -6.87
C ALA A 35 -0.50 15.55 -8.24
N PHE A 36 0.29 14.80 -9.03
CA PHE A 36 0.61 15.17 -10.41
C PHE A 36 -0.59 15.04 -11.34
N VAL A 37 -1.42 14.00 -11.17
CA VAL A 37 -2.69 13.86 -11.91
C VAL A 37 -3.61 15.04 -11.61
N TRP A 38 -3.70 15.44 -10.35
CA TRP A 38 -4.46 16.60 -9.92
C TRP A 38 -3.90 17.90 -10.50
N GLN A 39 -2.59 18.13 -10.44
CA GLN A 39 -1.97 19.31 -11.05
C GLN A 39 -2.17 19.34 -12.57
N ALA A 40 -2.14 18.19 -13.24
CA ALA A 40 -2.41 18.11 -14.68
C ALA A 40 -3.87 18.46 -15.05
N SER A 41 -4.84 18.23 -14.16
CA SER A 41 -6.26 18.51 -14.45
C SER A 41 -6.65 19.97 -14.28
N VAL A 42 -5.97 20.72 -13.41
CA VAL A 42 -6.18 22.17 -13.21
C VAL A 42 -5.17 23.05 -13.95
N GLY A 43 -4.11 22.44 -14.49
CA GLY A 43 -3.01 23.12 -15.18
C GLY A 43 -1.89 23.57 -14.23
N PHE A 44 -0.67 23.62 -14.78
CA PHE A 44 0.51 24.13 -14.09
C PHE A 44 0.57 25.65 -14.27
N ARG A 45 -0.03 26.38 -13.32
CA ARG A 45 -0.11 27.85 -13.32
C ARG A 45 0.89 28.43 -12.32
#